data_AF-A0A9W9QA38-F1
#
_entry.id   AF-A0A9W9QA38-F1
#
_cell.length_a   1.000
_cell.length_b   1.000
_cell.length_c   1.000
_cell.angle_alpha   90.00
_cell.angle_beta   90.00
_cell.angle_gamma   90.00
#
_symmetry.space_group_name_H-M   'P 1'
#
loop_
_entity.id
_entity.type
_entity.pdbx_description
1 polymer ?
#
loop_
_entity_poly.entity_id
_entity_poly.type
_entity_poly.pdbx_seq_one_letter_code
_entity_poly.pdbx_strand_id
1 'polypeptide(L)' 'MEHRFSDNFEQEYRFGSKRFPHYFCPNCGTSVYASADDTEGEYAGITAINGRTLRGVDINSLKIEQLDGKKI' A
#
# COMPACT_ATOMS: atom_id res chain seq x y z
N MET A 1 19.52 20.39 7.76
CA MET A 1 18.63 19.53 8.57
C MET A 1 18.53 18.21 7.84
N GLU A 2 19.44 17.29 8.13
CA GLU A 2 19.42 15.95 7.53
C GLU A 2 18.34 15.14 8.24
N HIS A 3 17.23 14.90 7.55
CA HIS A 3 16.23 13.98 8.05
C HIS A 3 16.78 12.56 7.90
N ARG A 4 17.35 12.04 8.99
CA ARG A 4 17.56 10.60 9.18
C ARG A 4 16.18 9.95 9.25
N PHE A 5 15.74 9.36 8.15
CA PHE A 5 14.66 8.40 8.17
C PHE A 5 15.20 7.14 8.86
N SER A 6 14.81 6.90 10.11
CA SER A 6 15.12 5.65 10.82
C SER A 6 14.39 4.49 10.15
N ASP A 7 15.11 3.42 9.81
CA ASP A 7 14.68 2.24 9.03
C ASP A 7 13.63 1.33 9.72
N ASN A 8 12.51 1.88 10.21
CA ASN A 8 11.34 1.11 10.65
C ASN A 8 10.10 2.02 10.59
N PHE A 9 9.59 2.27 9.39
CA PHE A 9 8.50 3.22 9.14
C PHE A 9 7.09 2.59 9.08
N GLU A 10 6.97 1.31 9.39
CA GLU A 10 5.88 0.50 8.89
C GLU A 10 5.13 -0.17 10.04
N GLN A 11 4.03 0.45 10.49
CA GLN A 11 3.01 -0.31 11.21
C GLN A 11 2.31 -1.19 10.20
N GLU A 12 2.75 -2.44 10.17
CA GLU A 12 2.21 -3.48 9.30
C GLU A 12 0.92 -4.05 9.90
N TYR A 13 -0.11 -4.17 9.07
CA TYR A 13 -1.36 -4.82 9.41
C TYR A 13 -1.72 -5.87 8.35
N ARG A 14 -2.04 -7.08 8.82
CA ARG A 14 -2.50 -8.19 7.98
C ARG A 14 -3.89 -8.65 8.40
N PHE A 15 -4.71 -9.00 7.41
CA PHE A 15 -6.01 -9.62 7.63
C PHE A 15 -6.24 -10.76 6.62
N GLY A 16 -7.29 -11.56 6.82
CA GLY A 16 -7.68 -12.61 5.88
C GLY A 16 -6.56 -13.63 5.61
N SER A 17 -6.26 -13.86 4.34
CA SER A 17 -5.19 -14.76 3.87
C SER A 17 -3.78 -14.30 4.28
N LYS A 18 -3.63 -13.08 4.79
CA LYS A 18 -2.35 -12.45 5.18
C LYS A 18 -1.35 -12.27 4.03
N ARG A 19 -1.78 -12.39 2.77
CA ARG A 19 -0.92 -12.26 1.58
C ARG A 19 -0.47 -10.83 1.27
N PHE A 20 -1.25 -9.85 1.70
CA PHE A 20 -1.02 -8.44 1.44
C PHE A 20 -0.85 -7.70 2.78
N PRO A 21 0.38 -7.51 3.27
CA PRO A 21 0.64 -6.55 4.34
C PRO A 21 0.21 -5.14 3.93
N HIS A 22 -0.58 -4.49 4.78
CA HIS A 22 -0.98 -3.10 4.62
C HIS A 22 -0.13 -2.22 5.54
N TYR A 23 0.37 -1.12 4.98
CA TYR A 23 1.29 -0.22 5.65
C TYR A 23 0.68 1.16 5.85
N PHE A 24 0.88 1.71 7.06
CA PHE A 24 0.28 2.94 7.50
C PHE A 24 1.33 3.93 8.00
N CYS A 25 1.07 5.22 7.80
CA CYS A 25 1.91 6.28 8.36
C CYS A 25 1.84 6.23 9.90
N PRO A 26 2.95 6.05 10.62
CA PRO A 26 2.93 5.93 12.08
C PRO A 26 2.55 7.23 12.79
N ASN A 27 2.61 8.37 12.10
CA ASN A 27 2.30 9.68 12.66
C ASN A 27 0.80 10.04 12.57
N CYS A 28 0.11 9.64 11.50
CA CYS A 28 -1.28 10.04 11.26
C CYS A 28 -2.25 8.89 10.93
N GLY A 29 -1.76 7.66 10.80
CA GLY A 29 -2.60 6.48 10.52
C GLY A 29 -3.09 6.37 9.08
N THR A 30 -2.65 7.23 8.16
CA THR A 30 -3.02 7.13 6.74
C THR A 30 -2.46 5.84 6.13
N SER A 31 -3.31 5.05 5.46
CA SER A 31 -2.85 3.91 4.64
C SER A 31 -2.05 4.43 3.44
N VAL A 32 -0.81 3.97 3.30
CA VAL A 32 0.12 4.45 2.27
C VAL A 32 0.24 3.44 1.13
N TYR A 33 0.45 2.16 1.45
CA TYR A 33 0.54 1.11 0.46
C TYR A 33 0.24 -0.28 1.01
N ALA A 34 0.12 -1.25 0.12
CA ALA A 34 0.20 -2.68 0.39
C ALA A 34 1.08 -3.34 -0.67
N SER A 35 1.95 -4.27 -0.28
CA SER A 35 2.76 -5.06 -1.23
C SER A 35 2.41 -6.52 -1.09
N ALA A 36 2.29 -7.25 -2.19
CA ALA A 36 2.22 -8.70 -2.13
C ALA A 36 3.59 -9.26 -1.75
N ASP A 37 3.63 -10.19 -0.79
CA ASP A 37 4.84 -10.98 -0.52
C ASP A 37 5.01 -12.14 -1.51
N ASP A 38 4.00 -12.37 -2.36
CA ASP A 38 3.98 -13.46 -3.31
C ASP A 38 5.07 -13.28 -4.37
N THR A 39 5.83 -14.35 -4.59
CA THR A 39 6.87 -14.42 -5.63
C THR A 39 6.34 -14.98 -6.95
N GLU A 40 5.12 -15.52 -6.95
CA GLU A 40 4.46 -16.14 -8.11
C GLU A 40 2.94 -15.85 -8.12
N GLY A 41 2.33 -15.87 -9.30
CA GLY A 41 0.90 -15.59 -9.48
C GLY A 41 0.57 -14.17 -9.95
N GLU A 42 -0.73 -13.86 -10.08
CA GLU A 42 -1.24 -12.63 -10.69
C GLU A 42 -0.75 -11.35 -10.00
N TYR A 43 -0.55 -11.40 -8.67
CA TYR A 43 -0.17 -10.25 -7.86
C TYR A 43 1.30 -10.24 -7.44
N ALA A 44 2.11 -11.15 -7.99
CA ALA A 44 3.52 -11.27 -7.63
C ALA A 44 4.29 -9.97 -7.90
N GLY A 45 4.98 -9.47 -6.88
CA GLY A 45 5.75 -8.23 -6.96
C GLY A 45 4.91 -6.95 -7.14
N ILE A 46 3.58 -7.02 -7.00
CA ILE A 46 2.73 -5.82 -7.07
C ILE A 46 2.77 -5.05 -5.75
N THR A 47 2.96 -3.73 -5.86
CA THR A 47 2.76 -2.79 -4.76
C THR A 47 1.62 -1.82 -5.11
N ALA A 48 0.53 -1.90 -4.34
CA ALA A 48 -0.61 -1.00 -4.45
C ALA A 48 -0.37 0.26 -3.60
N ILE A 49 -0.32 1.43 -4.23
CA ILE A 49 -0.13 2.72 -3.55
C ILE A 49 -1.46 3.43 -3.39
N ASN A 50 -1.69 4.07 -2.24
CA ASN A 50 -2.82 4.99 -2.08
C ASN A 50 -2.59 6.25 -2.95
N GLY A 51 -3.24 6.32 -4.10
CA GLY A 51 -3.08 7.44 -5.03
C GLY A 51 -3.28 8.81 -4.36
N ARG A 52 -4.16 8.93 -3.34
CA ARG A 52 -4.42 10.19 -2.62
C ARG A 52 -3.22 10.71 -1.82
N THR A 53 -2.19 9.91 -1.60
CA THR A 53 -0.95 10.36 -0.94
C THR A 53 0.11 10.86 -1.93
N LEU A 54 -0.13 10.74 -3.24
CA LEU A 54 0.79 11.20 -4.28
C LEU A 54 0.57 12.68 -4.60
N ARG A 55 1.65 13.46 -4.57
CA ARG A 55 1.63 14.87 -4.99
C ARG A 55 1.66 14.97 -6.52
N GLY A 56 0.85 15.88 -7.05
CA GLY A 56 0.82 16.16 -8.49
C GLY A 56 0.06 15.13 -9.33
N VAL A 57 -0.64 14.20 -8.70
CA VAL A 57 -1.52 13.23 -9.38
C VAL A 57 -2.96 13.71 -9.27
N ASP A 58 -3.63 13.91 -10.42
CA ASP A 58 -5.07 14.13 -10.45
C ASP A 58 -5.81 12.79 -10.34
N ILE A 59 -6.31 12.50 -9.13
CA ILE A 59 -7.03 11.26 -8.82
C ILE A 59 -8.29 11.10 -9.66
N ASN A 60 -8.94 12.20 -10.04
CA ASN A 60 -10.19 12.14 -10.81
C ASN A 60 -9.96 11.74 -12.26
N SER A 61 -8.72 11.86 -12.75
CA SER A 61 -8.33 11.43 -14.10
C SER A 61 -8.05 9.93 -14.20
N LEU A 62 -7.90 9.23 -13.07
CA LEU A 62 -7.52 7.82 -13.05
C LEU A 62 -8.69 6.92 -13.44
N LYS A 63 -8.42 5.91 -14.28
CA LYS A 63 -9.39 4.84 -14.54
C LYS A 63 -9.54 3.99 -13.28
N ILE A 64 -10.76 3.90 -12.76
CA ILE A 64 -11.07 3.10 -11.57
C ILE A 64 -11.46 1.69 -12.01
N GLU A 65 -10.69 0.70 -11.57
CA GLU A 65 -11.03 -0.72 -11.66
C GLU A 65 -11.33 -1.22 -10.23
N GLN A 66 -12.55 -1.73 -10.03
CA GLN A 66 -12.96 -2.23 -8.72
C GLN A 66 -12.50 -3.67 -8.53
N LEU A 67 -11.91 -3.95 -7.37
CA LEU A 67 -11.44 -5.27 -6.98
C LEU A 67 -12.20 -5.76 -5.73
N ASP A 68 -12.50 -7.06 -5.69
CA ASP A 68 -13.07 -7.71 -4.51
C ASP A 68 -11.95 -8.21 -3.59
N GLY A 69 -11.60 -7.41 -2.59
CA GLY A 69 -10.53 -7.72 -1.64
C GLY A 69 -10.75 -8.98 -0.79
N LYS A 70 -11.94 -9.60 -0.83
CA LYS A 70 -12.17 -10.91 -0.17
C LYS A 70 -11.67 -12.08 -1.03
N LYS A 71 -11.67 -11.93 -2.37
CA LYS A 71 -11.31 -12.98 -3.33
C LYS A 71 -9.84 -12.92 -3.77
N ILE A 72 -9.14 -11.88 -3.33
CA ILE A 72 -7.68 -11.66 -3.48
C ILE A 72 -6.97 -12.27 -2.26
#